data_AF-A0A511V2C4-F1
#
_entry.id   AF-A0A511V2C4-F1
#
_cell.length_a   1.000
_cell.length_b   1.000
_cell.length_c   1.000
_cell.angle_alpha   90.00
_cell.angle_beta   90.00
_cell.angle_gamma   90.00
#
_symmetry.space_group_name_H-M   'P 1'
#
loop_
_entity.id
_entity.type
_entity.pdbx_description
1 polymer ?
#
loop_
_entity_poly.entity_id
_entity_poly.type
_entity_poly.pdbx_seq_one_letter_code
_entity_poly.pdbx_strand_id
1 'polypeptide(L)'
;MVKKLMKKYLKNQRGLTLVELLAVIVILGIIAAIAIPSIGGIIENSKTKAHKANALMLLDAAKLYYMDHPGDNNKTFSDTPATGELDIDVLVEKGYLEAVPKDPAGSGEYAKIKIQYNTTKNALVVTLGTSDDEDKYLAAKSRSELTE
;
A
#
# COMPACT_ATOMS: atom_id res chain seq x y z
N MET A 1 19.76 -38.76 49.92
CA MET A 1 19.06 -37.67 50.64
C MET A 1 18.31 -36.67 49.72
N VAL A 2 18.72 -36.50 48.46
CA VAL A 2 18.18 -35.50 47.50
C VAL A 2 16.71 -35.74 47.07
N LYS A 3 16.27 -37.00 46.98
CA LYS A 3 14.88 -37.35 46.57
C LYS A 3 13.78 -36.78 47.47
N LYS A 4 14.10 -36.47 48.75
CA LYS A 4 13.12 -35.93 49.71
C LYS A 4 12.89 -34.42 49.53
N LEU A 5 13.87 -33.70 48.98
CA LEU A 5 13.79 -32.26 48.70
C LEU A 5 12.93 -31.98 47.46
N MET A 6 13.13 -32.73 46.36
CA MET A 6 12.30 -32.58 45.14
C MET A 6 10.81 -32.85 45.38
N LYS A 7 10.47 -33.82 46.25
CA LYS A 7 9.08 -34.18 46.56
C LYS A 7 8.31 -33.07 47.30
N LYS A 8 9.02 -32.11 47.92
CA LYS A 8 8.42 -30.97 48.65
C LYS A 8 8.01 -29.83 47.70
N TYR A 9 8.73 -29.64 46.60
CA TYR A 9 8.41 -28.62 45.58
C TYR A 9 7.21 -29.01 44.71
N LEU A 10 7.04 -30.30 44.40
CA LEU A 10 5.89 -30.81 43.63
C LEU A 10 4.55 -30.74 44.38
N LYS A 11 4.57 -30.64 45.72
CA LYS A 11 3.37 -30.62 46.57
C LYS A 11 2.80 -29.22 46.82
N ASN A 12 3.43 -28.17 46.29
CA ASN A 12 3.06 -26.78 46.54
C ASN A 12 2.36 -26.11 45.35
N GLN A 13 1.65 -26.89 44.54
CA GLN A 13 0.82 -26.36 43.45
C GLN A 13 -0.50 -25.83 44.03
N ARG A 14 -0.49 -24.58 44.49
CA ARG A 14 -1.73 -23.83 44.76
C ARG A 14 -2.36 -23.54 43.39
N GLY A 15 -3.56 -24.06 43.15
CA GLY A 15 -4.29 -23.83 41.90
C GLY A 15 -4.78 -22.39 41.79
N LEU A 16 -4.90 -21.89 40.56
CA LEU A 16 -5.56 -20.62 40.24
C LEU A 16 -7.04 -20.72 40.57
N THR A 17 -7.59 -19.65 41.14
CA THR A 17 -9.04 -19.56 41.36
C THR A 17 -9.75 -19.15 40.07
N LEU A 18 -11.00 -19.57 39.89
CA LEU A 18 -11.81 -19.13 38.74
C LEU A 18 -12.00 -17.61 38.71
N VAL A 19 -12.04 -16.97 39.88
CA VAL A 19 -12.21 -15.52 40.02
C VAL A 19 -10.99 -14.76 39.51
N GLU A 20 -9.77 -15.25 39.78
CA GLU A 20 -8.54 -14.66 39.23
C GLU A 20 -8.49 -14.76 37.71
N LEU A 21 -8.85 -15.92 37.15
CA LEU A 21 -8.90 -16.09 35.71
C LEU A 21 -9.96 -15.16 35.08
N LEU A 22 -11.11 -15.02 35.74
CA LEU A 22 -12.20 -14.17 35.28
C LEU A 22 -11.82 -12.68 35.25
N ALA A 23 -11.14 -12.18 36.29
CA ALA A 23 -10.67 -10.81 36.33
C ALA A 23 -9.69 -10.50 35.16
N VAL A 24 -8.80 -11.44 34.82
CA VAL A 24 -7.83 -11.28 33.74
C VAL A 24 -8.50 -11.20 32.37
N ILE A 25 -9.44 -12.11 32.06
CA ILE A 25 -10.12 -12.09 30.76
C ILE A 25 -11.01 -10.85 30.59
N VAL A 26 -11.57 -10.31 31.68
CA VAL A 26 -12.32 -9.05 31.64
C VAL A 26 -11.41 -7.88 31.27
N ILE A 27 -10.24 -7.77 31.90
CA ILE A 27 -9.26 -6.72 31.58
C ILE A 27 -8.75 -6.88 30.14
N LEU A 28 -8.40 -8.10 29.71
CA LEU A 28 -7.99 -8.37 28.33
C LEU A 28 -9.09 -8.05 27.32
N GLY A 29 -10.36 -8.32 27.64
CA GLY A 29 -11.51 -7.98 26.81
C GLY A 29 -11.67 -6.48 26.61
N ILE A 30 -11.52 -5.68 27.68
CA ILE A 30 -11.58 -4.21 27.61
C ILE A 30 -10.44 -3.66 26.74
N ILE A 31 -9.20 -4.16 26.93
CA ILE A 31 -8.04 -3.74 26.14
C ILE A 31 -8.23 -4.11 24.66
N ALA A 32 -8.65 -5.35 24.38
CA ALA A 32 -8.87 -5.83 23.02
C ALA A 32 -9.95 -5.01 22.29
N ALA A 33 -11.04 -4.66 22.98
CA ALA A 33 -12.13 -3.87 22.42
C ALA A 33 -11.68 -2.48 21.92
N ILE A 34 -10.73 -1.83 22.60
CA ILE A 34 -10.20 -0.51 22.20
C ILE A 34 -9.03 -0.65 21.21
N ALA A 35 -8.16 -1.64 21.41
CA ALA A 35 -6.93 -1.79 20.64
C ALA A 35 -7.19 -2.20 19.18
N ILE A 36 -8.10 -3.16 18.94
CA ILE A 36 -8.37 -3.70 17.59
C ILE A 36 -8.80 -2.63 16.57
N PRO A 37 -9.81 -1.76 16.84
CA PRO A 37 -10.27 -0.79 15.85
C PRO A 37 -9.21 0.26 15.47
N SER A 38 -8.23 0.53 16.34
CA SER A 38 -7.18 1.52 16.08
C SER A 38 -6.20 1.12 14.96
N ILE A 39 -6.01 -0.18 14.74
CA ILE A 39 -5.01 -0.70 13.80
C ILE A 39 -5.49 -0.59 12.34
N GLY A 40 -6.80 -0.75 12.10
CA GLY A 40 -7.36 -0.71 10.74
C GLY A 40 -7.12 0.62 10.02
N GLY A 41 -7.38 1.75 10.70
CA GLY A 41 -7.19 3.08 10.12
C GLY A 41 -5.72 3.42 9.83
N ILE A 42 -4.79 2.91 10.64
CA ILE A 42 -3.34 3.13 10.42
C ILE A 42 -2.88 2.37 9.17
N ILE A 43 -3.35 1.15 8.98
CA ILE A 43 -3.02 0.33 7.80
C ILE A 43 -3.55 1.01 6.54
N GLU A 44 -4.81 1.46 6.54
CA GLU A 44 -5.42 2.10 5.38
C GLU A 44 -4.67 3.39 5.00
N ASN A 45 -4.39 4.25 5.98
CA ASN A 45 -3.59 5.47 5.75
C ASN A 45 -2.19 5.16 5.20
N SER A 46 -1.56 4.08 5.67
CA SER A 46 -0.24 3.66 5.19
C SER A 46 -0.30 3.20 3.73
N LYS A 47 -1.36 2.46 3.36
CA LYS A 47 -1.61 2.04 1.97
C LYS A 47 -1.86 3.24 1.06
N THR A 48 -2.72 4.18 1.46
CA THR A 48 -2.97 5.41 0.69
C THR A 48 -1.69 6.21 0.45
N LYS A 49 -0.83 6.34 1.47
CA LYS A 49 0.48 7.00 1.33
C LYS A 49 1.41 6.26 0.35
N ALA A 50 1.44 4.92 0.41
CA ALA A 50 2.23 4.12 -0.52
C ALA A 50 1.72 4.26 -1.96
N HIS A 51 0.41 4.27 -2.19
CA HIS A 51 -0.17 4.55 -3.51
C HIS A 51 0.23 5.93 -4.04
N LYS A 52 0.14 6.97 -3.19
CA LYS A 52 0.58 8.33 -3.53
C LYS A 52 2.07 8.37 -3.89
N ALA A 53 2.92 7.68 -3.14
CA ALA A 53 4.36 7.61 -3.43
C ALA A 53 4.66 6.92 -4.77
N ASN A 54 4.02 5.77 -5.03
CA ASN A 54 4.15 5.05 -6.29
C ASN A 54 3.71 5.92 -7.49
N ALA A 55 2.60 6.63 -7.33
CA ALA A 55 2.10 7.59 -8.31
C ALA A 55 3.10 8.73 -8.59
N LEU A 56 3.76 9.27 -7.56
CA LEU A 56 4.79 10.29 -7.75
C LEU A 56 5.99 9.77 -8.53
N MET A 57 6.45 8.55 -8.23
CA MET A 57 7.55 7.90 -8.98
C MET A 57 7.19 7.74 -10.46
N LEU A 58 5.97 7.28 -10.75
CA LEU A 58 5.47 7.12 -12.12
C LEU A 58 5.39 8.46 -12.87
N LEU A 59 4.86 9.50 -12.23
CA LEU A 59 4.78 10.84 -12.81
C LEU A 59 6.16 11.41 -13.12
N ASP A 60 7.13 11.23 -12.21
CA ASP A 60 8.49 11.73 -12.39
C ASP A 60 9.21 10.98 -13.53
N ALA A 61 9.05 9.66 -13.63
CA ALA A 61 9.56 8.86 -14.74
C ALA A 61 8.96 9.29 -16.09
N ALA A 62 7.64 9.43 -16.17
CA ALA A 62 6.96 9.89 -17.39
C ALA A 62 7.39 11.31 -17.77
N LYS A 63 7.54 12.22 -16.80
CA LYS A 63 8.02 13.58 -17.06
C LYS A 63 9.42 13.59 -17.65
N LEU A 64 10.34 12.79 -17.11
CA LEU A 64 11.70 12.66 -17.64
C LEU A 64 11.69 12.13 -19.07
N TYR A 65 10.89 11.10 -19.36
CA TYR A 65 10.73 10.59 -20.72
C TYR A 65 10.32 11.69 -21.71
N TYR A 66 9.31 12.50 -21.36
CA TYR A 66 8.84 13.57 -22.25
C TYR A 66 9.85 14.68 -22.44
N MET A 67 10.70 14.94 -21.45
CA MET A 67 11.78 15.93 -21.57
C MET A 67 12.86 15.47 -22.56
N ASP A 68 13.16 14.17 -22.59
CA ASP A 68 14.13 13.58 -23.51
C ASP A 68 13.56 13.34 -24.92
N HIS A 69 12.24 13.23 -25.04
CA HIS A 69 11.54 12.98 -26.31
C HIS A 69 10.59 14.14 -26.68
N PRO A 70 11.09 15.38 -26.89
CA PRO A 70 10.25 16.56 -27.11
C PRO A 70 9.43 16.52 -28.41
N GLY A 71 9.76 15.61 -29.34
CA GLY A 71 9.02 15.36 -30.58
C GLY A 71 7.97 14.27 -30.50
N ASP A 72 7.87 13.58 -29.35
CA ASP A 72 6.86 12.54 -29.12
C ASP A 72 5.56 13.20 -28.65
N ASN A 73 4.57 13.23 -29.53
CA ASN A 73 3.24 13.74 -29.25
C ASN A 73 2.38 12.74 -28.47
N ASN A 74 2.87 11.52 -28.23
CA ASN A 74 2.18 10.56 -27.38
C ASN A 74 2.44 10.90 -25.91
N LYS A 75 1.46 11.53 -25.26
CA LYS A 75 1.53 11.93 -23.84
C LYS A 75 0.77 10.99 -22.91
N THR A 76 0.65 9.73 -23.29
CA THR A 76 -0.09 8.73 -22.54
C THR A 76 0.71 7.44 -22.39
N PHE A 77 0.86 6.97 -21.15
CA PHE A 77 1.38 5.64 -20.81
C PHE A 77 0.29 4.79 -20.16
N SER A 78 0.24 3.50 -20.46
CA SER A 78 -0.76 2.56 -19.93
C SER A 78 -0.18 1.13 -19.88
N ASP A 79 -0.48 0.31 -18.87
CA ASP A 79 -0.05 -1.11 -18.87
C ASP A 79 -0.91 -1.99 -19.80
N THR A 80 -2.11 -1.51 -20.14
CA THR A 80 -2.90 -2.07 -21.24
C THR A 80 -3.07 -0.99 -22.30
N PRO A 81 -2.05 -0.75 -23.15
CA PRO A 81 -2.05 0.37 -24.07
C PRO A 81 -3.15 0.21 -25.13
N ALA A 82 -4.01 1.21 -25.26
CA ALA A 82 -4.90 1.33 -26.41
C ALA A 82 -4.13 1.87 -27.64
N THR A 83 -4.77 1.87 -28.81
CA THR A 83 -4.17 2.40 -30.04
C THR A 83 -3.75 3.87 -29.84
N GLY A 84 -2.44 4.12 -29.83
CA GLY A 84 -1.88 5.46 -29.64
C GLY A 84 -1.45 5.78 -28.20
N GLU A 85 -1.40 4.80 -27.28
CA GLU A 85 -0.77 4.91 -25.96
C GLU A 85 0.58 4.18 -25.95
N LEU A 86 1.54 4.66 -25.15
CA LEU A 86 2.78 3.95 -24.89
C LEU A 86 2.57 2.92 -23.77
N ASP A 87 3.24 1.78 -23.87
CA ASP A 87 3.29 0.84 -22.76
C ASP A 87 4.07 1.46 -21.58
N ILE A 88 3.63 1.21 -20.36
CA ILE A 88 4.36 1.63 -19.17
C ILE A 88 5.73 0.95 -19.06
N ASP A 89 5.87 -0.25 -19.63
CA ASP A 89 7.13 -0.98 -19.66
C ASP A 89 8.21 -0.23 -20.43
N VAL A 90 7.85 0.66 -21.36
CA VAL A 90 8.81 1.54 -22.05
C VAL A 90 9.60 2.41 -21.06
N LEU A 91 8.99 2.81 -19.95
CA LEU A 91 9.69 3.58 -18.91
C LEU A 91 10.74 2.73 -18.20
N VAL A 92 10.51 1.44 -18.06
CA VAL A 92 11.47 0.49 -17.48
C VAL A 92 12.57 0.17 -18.48
N GLU A 93 12.20 -0.17 -19.71
CA GLU A 93 13.14 -0.51 -20.78
C GLU A 93 14.13 0.63 -21.08
N LYS A 94 13.65 1.87 -21.09
CA LYS A 94 14.49 3.06 -21.31
C LYS A 94 15.19 3.57 -20.04
N GLY A 95 14.98 2.91 -18.89
CA GLY A 95 15.67 3.23 -17.64
C GLY A 95 15.17 4.47 -16.91
N TYR A 96 13.98 4.99 -17.24
CA TYR A 96 13.33 6.06 -16.48
C TYR A 96 12.70 5.54 -15.18
N LEU A 97 12.50 4.23 -15.08
CA LEU A 97 11.93 3.54 -13.93
C LEU A 97 12.70 2.23 -13.70
N GLU A 98 13.09 1.94 -12.45
CA GLU A 98 13.81 0.68 -12.16
C GLU A 98 12.91 -0.56 -12.26
N ALA A 99 11.66 -0.41 -11.82
CA ALA A 99 10.62 -1.43 -11.91
C ALA A 99 9.25 -0.77 -11.75
N VAL A 100 8.22 -1.35 -12.36
CA VAL A 100 6.84 -0.92 -12.15
C VAL A 100 6.46 -1.10 -10.67
N PRO A 101 6.01 -0.04 -9.98
CA PRO A 101 5.62 -0.14 -8.57
C PRO A 101 4.48 -1.14 -8.37
N LYS A 102 4.47 -1.80 -7.21
CA LYS A 102 3.47 -2.82 -6.84
C LYS A 102 2.32 -2.22 -6.03
N ASP A 103 1.18 -2.91 -6.02
CA ASP A 103 0.01 -2.54 -5.23
C ASP A 103 0.25 -2.84 -3.73
N PRO A 104 0.31 -1.84 -2.84
CA PRO A 104 0.48 -2.04 -1.39
C PRO A 104 -0.78 -2.61 -0.69
N ALA A 105 -1.94 -2.58 -1.34
CA ALA A 105 -3.20 -3.08 -0.79
C ALA A 105 -3.49 -4.55 -1.15
N GLY A 106 -2.83 -5.08 -2.18
CA GLY A 106 -3.04 -6.42 -2.73
C GLY A 106 -1.80 -7.31 -2.68
N SER A 107 -1.87 -8.44 -3.39
CA SER A 107 -0.80 -9.46 -3.44
C SER A 107 0.11 -9.36 -4.67
N GLY A 108 0.11 -8.24 -5.39
CA GLY A 108 0.78 -8.17 -6.70
C GLY A 108 0.97 -6.77 -7.29
N GLU A 109 0.97 -6.71 -8.61
CA GLU A 109 1.12 -5.50 -9.41
C GLU A 109 -0.19 -4.71 -9.46
N TYR A 110 -0.12 -3.41 -9.80
CA TYR A 110 -1.34 -2.69 -10.16
C TYR A 110 -1.93 -3.32 -11.41
N ALA A 111 -3.22 -3.64 -11.39
CA ALA A 111 -3.88 -4.22 -12.55
C ALA A 111 -4.27 -3.18 -13.61
N LYS A 112 -4.24 -1.88 -13.25
CA LYS A 112 -4.40 -0.76 -14.16
C LYS A 112 -3.51 0.39 -13.74
N ILE A 113 -2.56 0.75 -14.59
CA ILE A 113 -1.79 1.99 -14.49
C ILE A 113 -2.01 2.81 -15.75
N LYS A 114 -2.38 4.09 -15.60
CA LYS A 114 -2.44 5.06 -16.70
C LYS A 114 -1.81 6.39 -16.29
N ILE A 115 -0.96 6.95 -17.14
CA ILE A 115 -0.39 8.29 -17.00
C ILE A 115 -0.77 9.07 -18.25
N GLN A 116 -1.41 10.22 -18.11
CA GLN A 116 -1.82 11.02 -19.25
C GLN A 116 -1.63 12.50 -19.00
N TYR A 117 -1.42 13.27 -20.07
CA TYR A 117 -1.50 14.73 -19.97
C TYR A 117 -2.95 15.20 -19.89
N ASN A 118 -3.30 15.86 -18.80
CA ASN A 118 -4.63 16.46 -18.63
C ASN A 118 -4.57 17.93 -19.06
N THR A 119 -5.32 18.29 -20.10
CA THR A 119 -5.38 19.66 -20.64
C THR A 119 -6.03 20.64 -19.68
N THR A 120 -7.04 20.22 -18.92
CA THR A 120 -7.74 21.06 -17.94
C THR A 120 -6.84 21.43 -16.76
N LYS A 121 -6.04 20.47 -16.28
CA LYS A 121 -5.09 20.70 -15.17
C LYS A 121 -3.73 21.21 -15.64
N ASN A 122 -3.49 21.22 -16.95
CA ASN A 122 -2.20 21.53 -17.59
C ASN A 122 -1.03 20.76 -16.94
N ALA A 123 -1.26 19.49 -16.61
CA ALA A 123 -0.34 18.66 -15.84
C ALA A 123 -0.48 17.19 -16.22
N LEU A 124 0.58 16.41 -15.99
CA LEU A 124 0.50 14.95 -16.02
C LEU A 124 -0.33 14.47 -14.82
N VAL A 125 -1.24 13.56 -15.10
CA VAL A 125 -2.06 12.90 -14.10
C VAL A 125 -1.84 11.40 -14.18
N VAL A 126 -1.94 10.74 -13.02
CA VAL A 126 -1.84 9.29 -12.89
C VAL A 126 -3.12 8.72 -12.32
N THR A 127 -3.51 7.58 -12.88
CA THR A 127 -4.64 6.76 -12.46
C THR A 127 -4.09 5.39 -12.07
N LEU A 128 -4.45 4.93 -10.87
CA LEU A 128 -4.07 3.62 -10.33
C LEU A 128 -5.33 2.90 -9.87
N GLY A 129 -5.52 1.68 -10.37
CA GLY A 129 -6.71 0.91 -10.05
C GLY A 129 -6.51 -0.60 -10.15
N THR A 130 -7.65 -1.28 -10.11
CA THR A 130 -7.78 -2.72 -10.26
C THR A 130 -8.45 -3.07 -11.59
N SER A 131 -8.47 -4.35 -11.97
CA SER A 131 -9.13 -4.79 -13.19
C SER A 131 -10.62 -4.42 -13.26
N ASP A 132 -11.30 -4.40 -12.11
CA ASP A 132 -12.74 -4.13 -12.02
C ASP A 132 -13.07 -2.64 -11.84
N ASP A 133 -12.11 -1.85 -11.40
CA ASP A 133 -12.27 -0.42 -11.10
C ASP A 133 -10.94 0.30 -11.31
N GLU A 134 -10.82 1.01 -12.44
CA GLU A 134 -9.61 1.72 -12.85
C GLU A 134 -9.24 2.88 -11.92
N ASP A 135 -10.19 3.41 -11.16
CA ASP A 135 -10.05 4.61 -10.32
C ASP A 135 -9.96 4.29 -8.83
N LYS A 136 -9.99 2.99 -8.47
CA LYS A 136 -10.11 2.51 -7.09
C LYS A 136 -9.12 3.14 -6.11
N TYR A 137 -7.86 3.35 -6.51
CA TYR A 137 -6.84 3.88 -5.62
C TYR A 137 -6.55 5.35 -5.87
N LEU A 138 -6.39 5.74 -7.14
CA LEU A 138 -6.18 7.12 -7.55
C LEU A 138 -6.87 7.37 -8.90
N ALA A 139 -7.68 8.41 -8.97
CA ALA A 139 -8.39 8.84 -10.18
C ALA A 139 -7.79 10.14 -10.72
N ALA A 140 -7.01 10.06 -11.80
CA ALA A 140 -6.45 11.20 -12.54
C ALA A 140 -5.86 12.30 -11.63
N LYS A 141 -4.95 11.90 -10.72
CA LYS A 141 -4.31 12.81 -9.76
C LYS A 141 -3.01 13.38 -10.30
N SER A 142 -2.88 14.70 -10.22
CA SER A 142 -1.64 15.42 -10.53
C SER A 142 -0.69 15.43 -9.33
N ARG A 143 0.59 15.79 -9.56
CA ARG A 143 1.60 15.88 -8.49
C ARG A 143 1.14 16.76 -7.32
N SER A 144 0.52 17.91 -7.58
CA SER A 144 0.04 18.81 -6.52
C SER A 144 -1.01 18.15 -5.64
N GLU A 145 -1.98 17.45 -6.25
CA GLU A 145 -3.05 16.76 -5.52
C GLU A 145 -2.56 15.53 -4.73
N LEU A 146 -1.40 14.98 -5.08
CA LEU A 146 -0.79 13.86 -4.35
C LEU A 146 -0.01 14.34 -3.12
N THR A 147 0.54 15.55 -3.18
CA THR A 147 1.35 16.15 -2.11
C THR A 147 0.53 16.96 -1.10
N GLU A 148 -0.73 17.25 -1.40
CA GLU A 148 -1.74 17.73 -0.44
C GLU A 148 -2.23 16.60 0.49
#